data_AF-A0A3D6D3S8-F1
#
_entry.id   AF-A0A3D6D3S8-F1
#
_cell.length_a   1.000
_cell.length_b   1.000
_cell.length_c   1.000
_cell.angle_alpha   90.00
_cell.angle_beta   90.00
_cell.angle_gamma   90.00
#
_symmetry.space_group_name_H-M   'P 1'
#
loop_
_entity.id
_entity.type
_entity.pdbx_description
1 polymer ?
#
loop_
_entity_poly.entity_id
_entity_poly.type
_entity_poly.pdbx_seq_one_letter_code
_entity_poly.pdbx_strand_id
1 'polypeptide(L)'
;SNSRFVLGWMVASNFRKSVLNHLEQSNRPGVQTILKNRNLQSLNVFYPVASAGGQPFDSALLLIGLLYQEDHLSSEFGQQVELLAAQVNLGKDTRHLEAMCLDILSLSKRMNWGQLTTFMQKIESVETLRTLTHHAMRSEEMLPRVFSSLRFAESGGLLADYLRRFPETAPRDIQLGIVNGQEALRHLLQRQEPVFVSSTREWLRSHGLFNTPSAQLCKLTLRMPMFALLIKYLLYLFGSFFILRFLHQLKPEPEDASGQMQVDGIGFLRQQILALIFLVFVIVLGEPFLAQDSKKVENTPSWRFPVMQSAVTDDVESIMETKITQITILALVLFFLVQVCIYALCLVKLKEIKKQDAHSGLKLRLLDNEENLFDSGLYLGLGGTVLSLVMLALGIVKPGLMAAYSSTLFGIIFVSALKIFHVRPYRRKLIVENETERA
;
A
#
# COMPACT_ATOMS: atom_id res chain seq x y z
N SER A 1 -19.42 -4.71 40.79
CA SER A 1 -19.34 -3.93 39.53
C SER A 1 -19.72 -4.74 38.27
N ASN A 2 -19.86 -6.07 38.33
CA ASN A 2 -20.21 -6.93 37.16
C ASN A 2 -21.65 -6.86 36.65
N SER A 3 -22.54 -6.06 37.27
CA SER A 3 -23.95 -5.97 36.87
C SER A 3 -24.22 -5.11 35.63
N ARG A 4 -23.21 -4.44 35.05
CA ARG A 4 -23.36 -3.60 33.86
C ARG A 4 -23.24 -4.35 32.53
N PHE A 5 -22.56 -5.49 32.49
CA PHE A 5 -22.23 -6.20 31.26
C PHE A 5 -23.11 -7.43 31.05
N VAL A 6 -23.44 -7.77 29.79
CA VAL A 6 -24.33 -8.86 29.40
C VAL A 6 -23.97 -10.19 30.07
N LEU A 7 -22.69 -10.53 30.07
CA LEU A 7 -22.21 -11.79 30.66
C LEU A 7 -22.47 -11.87 32.17
N GLY A 8 -22.44 -10.75 32.89
CA GLY A 8 -22.54 -10.72 34.35
C GLY A 8 -23.87 -11.20 34.90
N TRP A 9 -24.98 -10.95 34.19
CA TRP A 9 -26.31 -11.45 34.54
C TRP A 9 -26.61 -12.80 33.88
N MET A 10 -26.05 -13.08 32.69
CA MET A 10 -26.18 -14.39 32.05
C MET A 10 -25.49 -15.52 32.81
N VAL A 11 -24.45 -15.24 33.62
CA VAL A 11 -23.84 -16.27 34.48
C VAL A 11 -24.77 -16.70 35.63
N ALA A 12 -25.67 -15.82 36.09
CA ALA A 12 -26.58 -16.12 37.19
C ALA A 12 -27.60 -17.20 36.81
N SER A 13 -27.65 -18.28 37.59
CA SER A 13 -28.51 -19.45 37.34
C SER A 13 -30.00 -19.09 37.27
N ASN A 14 -30.46 -18.19 38.14
CA ASN A 14 -31.86 -17.74 38.18
C ASN A 14 -32.25 -17.02 36.89
N PHE A 15 -31.34 -16.19 36.36
CA PHE A 15 -31.59 -15.44 35.14
C PHE A 15 -31.64 -16.38 33.92
N ARG A 16 -30.69 -17.32 33.81
CA ARG A 16 -30.70 -18.34 32.74
C ARG A 16 -31.98 -19.16 32.73
N LYS A 17 -32.47 -19.58 33.90
CA LYS A 17 -33.75 -20.32 34.00
C LYS A 17 -34.94 -19.47 33.54
N SER A 18 -34.97 -18.19 33.91
CA SER A 18 -36.02 -17.26 33.49
C SER A 18 -36.02 -17.05 31.97
N VAL A 19 -34.84 -16.82 31.38
CA VAL A 19 -34.67 -16.65 29.93
C VAL A 19 -34.99 -17.94 29.19
N LEU A 20 -34.57 -19.09 29.71
CA LEU A 20 -34.90 -20.39 29.13
C LEU A 20 -36.41 -20.63 29.12
N ASN A 21 -37.10 -20.40 30.24
CA ASN A 21 -38.56 -20.54 30.30
C ASN A 21 -39.25 -19.60 29.30
N HIS A 22 -38.72 -18.38 29.12
CA HIS A 22 -39.23 -17.42 28.15
C HIS A 22 -39.03 -17.87 26.70
N LEU A 23 -37.84 -18.41 26.37
CA LEU A 23 -37.50 -18.90 25.04
C LEU A 23 -38.24 -20.20 24.69
N GLU A 24 -38.49 -21.07 25.67
CA GLU A 24 -39.27 -22.31 25.48
C GLU A 24 -40.74 -22.04 25.14
N GLN A 25 -41.30 -20.93 25.62
CA GLN A 25 -42.65 -20.48 25.29
C GLN A 25 -42.74 -19.80 23.90
N SER A 26 -41.61 -19.60 23.22
CA SER A 26 -41.56 -18.92 21.93
C SER A 26 -42.05 -19.82 20.79
N ASN A 27 -42.95 -19.27 19.97
CA ASN A 27 -43.49 -19.93 18.78
C ASN A 27 -42.56 -19.87 17.55
N ARG A 28 -41.38 -19.24 17.68
CA ARG A 28 -40.45 -19.06 16.55
C ARG A 28 -39.63 -20.33 16.31
N PRO A 29 -39.66 -20.93 15.10
CA PRO A 29 -38.96 -22.18 14.81
C PRO A 29 -37.44 -22.04 14.92
N GLY A 30 -36.89 -20.88 14.56
CA GLY A 30 -35.46 -20.59 14.71
C GLY A 30 -34.98 -20.65 16.17
N VAL A 31 -35.77 -20.12 17.11
CA VAL A 31 -35.44 -20.18 18.56
C VAL A 31 -35.42 -21.63 19.04
N GLN A 32 -36.41 -22.44 18.66
CA GLN A 32 -36.45 -23.85 19.04
C GLN A 32 -35.27 -24.64 18.44
N THR A 33 -34.86 -24.30 17.21
CA THR A 33 -33.69 -24.92 16.57
C THR A 33 -32.39 -24.57 17.29
N ILE A 34 -32.24 -23.33 17.76
CA ILE A 34 -31.10 -22.89 18.58
C ILE A 34 -31.12 -23.60 19.94
N LEU A 35 -32.28 -23.71 20.58
CA LEU A 35 -32.41 -24.40 21.88
C LEU A 35 -32.10 -25.90 21.81
N LYS A 36 -32.39 -26.56 20.68
CA LYS A 36 -32.00 -27.97 20.46
C LYS A 36 -30.49 -28.19 20.54
N ASN A 37 -29.68 -27.19 20.18
CA ASN A 37 -28.21 -27.26 20.29
C ASN A 37 -27.72 -27.40 21.74
N ARG A 38 -28.57 -27.17 22.76
CA ARG A 38 -28.20 -27.40 24.16
C ARG A 38 -27.96 -28.88 24.48
N ASN A 39 -28.52 -29.78 23.67
CA ASN A 39 -28.38 -31.23 23.85
C ASN A 39 -27.11 -31.82 23.21
N LEU A 40 -26.24 -30.98 22.62
CA LEU A 40 -25.01 -31.43 21.98
C LEU A 40 -24.01 -31.97 23.00
N GLN A 41 -23.48 -33.17 22.73
CA GLN A 41 -22.51 -33.85 23.60
C GLN A 41 -21.07 -33.80 23.08
N SER A 42 -20.89 -33.71 21.76
CA SER A 42 -19.57 -33.62 21.11
C SER A 42 -19.29 -32.18 20.68
N LEU A 43 -18.57 -31.44 21.52
CA LEU A 43 -18.13 -30.06 21.27
C LEU A 43 -16.60 -30.00 21.26
N ASN A 44 -16.02 -29.08 20.49
CA ASN A 44 -14.57 -28.99 20.30
C ASN A 44 -13.90 -28.02 21.29
N VAL A 45 -14.52 -26.87 21.53
CA VAL A 45 -14.01 -25.76 22.34
C VAL A 45 -14.79 -25.60 23.64
N PHE A 46 -16.11 -25.84 23.60
CA PHE A 46 -16.97 -25.79 24.78
C PHE A 46 -17.18 -27.16 25.41
N TYR A 47 -17.59 -27.16 26.67
CA TYR A 47 -18.11 -28.37 27.32
C TYR A 47 -19.63 -28.46 27.13
N PRO A 48 -20.20 -29.69 27.06
CA PRO A 48 -21.65 -29.89 26.98
C PRO A 48 -22.41 -29.19 28.10
N VAL A 49 -23.61 -28.69 27.83
CA VAL A 49 -24.44 -27.93 28.80
C VAL A 49 -24.70 -28.72 30.09
N ALA A 50 -24.83 -30.05 29.99
CA ALA A 50 -25.06 -30.94 31.13
C ALA A 50 -23.82 -31.12 32.05
N SER A 51 -22.63 -30.71 31.59
CA SER A 51 -21.40 -30.81 32.38
C SER A 51 -21.19 -29.61 33.31
N ALA A 52 -20.35 -29.77 34.34
CA ALA A 52 -20.01 -28.68 35.27
C ALA A 52 -19.40 -27.44 34.58
N GLY A 53 -18.77 -27.62 33.40
CA GLY A 53 -18.17 -26.54 32.60
C GLY A 53 -19.06 -25.98 31.48
N GLY A 54 -20.29 -26.46 31.32
CA GLY A 54 -21.17 -26.12 30.20
C GLY A 54 -21.88 -24.76 30.28
N GLN A 55 -21.72 -24.04 31.40
CA GLN A 55 -22.42 -22.77 31.65
C GLN A 55 -22.13 -21.67 30.61
N PRO A 56 -20.89 -21.47 30.12
CA PRO A 56 -20.61 -20.47 29.11
C PRO A 56 -21.32 -20.75 27.79
N PHE A 57 -21.37 -22.02 27.37
CA PHE A 57 -22.05 -22.43 26.15
C PHE A 57 -23.56 -22.26 26.26
N ASP A 58 -24.15 -22.69 27.38
CA ASP A 58 -25.57 -22.46 27.69
C ASP A 58 -25.91 -20.96 27.68
N SER A 59 -25.05 -20.13 28.28
CA SER A 59 -25.21 -18.67 28.28
C SER A 59 -25.15 -18.09 26.86
N ALA A 60 -24.23 -18.56 26.01
CA ALA A 60 -24.12 -18.10 24.63
C ALA A 60 -25.36 -18.46 23.82
N LEU A 61 -25.85 -19.69 23.92
CA LEU A 61 -27.03 -20.16 23.20
C LEU A 61 -28.30 -19.40 23.63
N LEU A 62 -28.49 -19.20 24.94
CA LEU A 62 -29.62 -18.42 25.46
C LEU A 62 -29.53 -16.94 25.03
N LEU A 63 -28.33 -16.37 25.00
CA LEU A 63 -28.11 -15.01 24.54
C LEU A 63 -28.41 -14.83 23.04
N ILE A 64 -27.96 -15.77 22.21
CA ILE A 64 -28.28 -15.80 20.78
C ILE A 64 -29.78 -15.97 20.57
N GLY A 65 -30.41 -16.88 21.33
CA GLY A 65 -31.86 -17.10 21.30
C GLY A 65 -32.65 -15.85 21.66
N LEU A 66 -32.22 -15.11 22.69
CA LEU A 66 -32.83 -13.85 23.10
C LEU A 66 -32.68 -12.78 22.01
N LEU A 67 -31.48 -12.61 21.45
CA LEU A 67 -31.21 -11.67 20.36
C LEU A 67 -32.05 -11.99 19.10
N TYR A 68 -32.24 -13.28 18.81
CA TYR A 68 -33.06 -13.74 17.69
C TYR A 68 -34.56 -13.58 17.96
N GLN A 69 -35.03 -13.79 19.20
CA GLN A 69 -36.43 -13.62 19.57
C GLN A 69 -36.86 -12.14 19.57
N GLU A 70 -35.98 -11.23 19.97
CA GLU A 70 -36.26 -9.78 20.02
C GLU A 70 -35.97 -9.04 18.70
N ASP A 71 -35.72 -9.76 17.60
CA ASP A 71 -35.41 -9.19 16.28
C ASP A 71 -34.23 -8.19 16.32
N HIS A 72 -33.22 -8.49 17.14
CA HIS A 72 -32.00 -7.67 17.25
C HIS A 72 -30.88 -8.11 16.31
N LEU A 73 -31.08 -9.20 15.58
CA LEU A 73 -30.18 -9.66 14.53
C LEU A 73 -30.66 -9.12 13.17
N SER A 74 -29.72 -8.82 12.27
CA SER A 74 -30.08 -8.54 10.87
C SER A 74 -30.75 -9.77 10.25
N SER A 75 -31.57 -9.58 9.22
CA SER A 75 -32.24 -10.68 8.53
C SER A 75 -31.26 -11.70 7.96
N GLU A 76 -30.16 -11.25 7.36
CA GLU A 76 -29.12 -12.10 6.77
C GLU A 76 -28.36 -12.89 7.84
N PHE A 77 -27.96 -12.23 8.92
CA PHE A 77 -27.25 -12.88 10.01
C PHE A 77 -28.17 -13.86 10.75
N GLY A 78 -29.43 -13.50 10.99
CA GLY A 78 -30.43 -14.38 11.60
C GLY A 78 -30.63 -15.68 10.81
N GLN A 79 -30.73 -15.59 9.48
CA GLN A 79 -30.80 -16.78 8.61
C GLN A 79 -29.55 -17.65 8.72
N GLN A 80 -28.35 -17.04 8.73
CA GLN A 80 -27.10 -17.80 8.91
C GLN A 80 -27.04 -18.50 10.27
N VAL A 81 -27.46 -17.84 11.34
CA VAL A 81 -27.53 -18.42 12.69
C VAL A 81 -28.44 -19.64 12.72
N GLU A 82 -29.63 -19.53 12.12
CA GLU A 82 -30.59 -20.64 12.04
C GLU A 82 -30.06 -21.79 11.19
N LEU A 83 -29.44 -21.49 10.04
CA LEU A 83 -28.81 -22.50 9.18
C LEU A 83 -27.67 -23.23 9.91
N LEU A 84 -26.81 -22.53 10.63
CA LEU A 84 -25.74 -23.15 11.42
C LEU A 84 -26.32 -24.02 12.54
N ALA A 85 -27.33 -23.53 13.25
CA ALA A 85 -28.01 -24.30 14.29
C ALA A 85 -28.66 -25.57 13.72
N ALA A 86 -29.35 -25.49 12.60
CA ALA A 86 -29.96 -26.63 11.94
C ALA A 86 -28.91 -27.64 11.46
N GLN A 87 -27.80 -27.17 10.87
CA GLN A 87 -26.71 -28.03 10.39
C GLN A 87 -26.06 -28.82 11.53
N VAL A 88 -25.81 -28.18 12.67
CA VAL A 88 -25.22 -28.84 13.83
C VAL A 88 -26.17 -29.87 14.43
N ASN A 89 -27.48 -29.59 14.48
CA ASN A 89 -28.49 -30.56 14.90
C ASN A 89 -28.56 -31.81 13.98
N LEU A 90 -28.15 -31.69 12.72
CA LEU A 90 -28.03 -32.81 11.77
C LEU A 90 -26.72 -33.60 11.90
N GLY A 91 -25.89 -33.29 12.91
CA GLY A 91 -24.61 -33.96 13.16
C GLY A 91 -23.46 -33.46 12.28
N LYS A 92 -23.58 -32.28 11.67
CA LYS A 92 -22.46 -31.62 10.99
C LYS A 92 -21.51 -30.96 12.01
N ASP A 93 -20.38 -30.48 11.51
CA ASP A 93 -19.31 -29.87 12.29
C ASP A 93 -19.78 -28.69 13.18
N THR A 94 -19.42 -28.74 14.46
CA THR A 94 -19.80 -27.74 15.48
C THR A 94 -18.89 -26.51 15.49
N ARG A 95 -17.72 -26.56 14.83
CA ARG A 95 -16.67 -25.54 14.93
C ARG A 95 -17.15 -24.12 14.64
N HIS A 96 -17.99 -23.94 13.62
CA HIS A 96 -18.48 -22.62 13.22
C HIS A 96 -19.49 -22.03 14.23
N LEU A 97 -20.36 -22.86 14.78
CA LEU A 97 -21.30 -22.47 15.83
C LEU A 97 -20.56 -22.07 17.11
N GLU A 98 -19.59 -22.89 17.52
CA GLU A 98 -18.79 -22.63 18.71
C GLU A 98 -17.95 -21.36 18.58
N ALA A 99 -17.34 -21.11 17.41
CA ALA A 99 -16.63 -19.86 17.15
C ALA A 99 -17.55 -18.64 17.28
N MET A 100 -18.76 -18.70 16.71
CA MET A 100 -19.75 -17.63 16.83
C MET A 100 -20.19 -17.42 18.29
N CYS A 101 -20.42 -18.49 19.04
CA CYS A 101 -20.73 -18.40 20.47
C CYS A 101 -19.60 -17.72 21.26
N LEU A 102 -18.33 -18.02 20.96
CA LEU A 102 -17.19 -17.36 21.60
C LEU A 102 -17.12 -15.88 21.27
N ASP A 103 -17.37 -15.50 20.01
CA ASP A 103 -17.35 -14.10 19.59
C ASP A 103 -18.43 -13.29 20.34
N ILE A 104 -19.65 -13.82 20.42
CA ILE A 104 -20.77 -13.18 21.13
C ILE A 104 -20.50 -13.12 22.64
N LEU A 105 -19.98 -14.20 23.25
CA LEU A 105 -19.59 -14.16 24.67
C LEU A 105 -18.51 -13.12 24.94
N SER A 106 -17.51 -13.02 24.06
CA SER A 106 -16.42 -12.05 24.20
C SER A 106 -16.94 -10.61 24.16
N LEU A 107 -17.87 -10.31 23.25
CA LEU A 107 -18.55 -9.01 23.21
C LEU A 107 -19.41 -8.79 24.47
N SER A 108 -20.17 -9.81 24.90
CA SER A 108 -21.05 -9.75 26.07
C SER A 108 -20.32 -9.45 27.38
N LYS A 109 -19.02 -9.77 27.46
CA LYS A 109 -18.16 -9.47 28.62
C LYS A 109 -17.85 -7.97 28.75
N ARG A 110 -17.85 -7.23 27.63
CA ARG A 110 -17.41 -5.82 27.58
C ARG A 110 -18.51 -4.84 27.19
N MET A 111 -19.68 -5.33 26.77
CA MET A 111 -20.82 -4.52 26.36
C MET A 111 -22.02 -4.70 27.30
N ASN A 112 -22.82 -3.64 27.45
CA ASN A 112 -24.15 -3.73 28.03
C ASN A 112 -25.18 -4.22 27.00
N TRP A 113 -26.42 -4.51 27.42
CA TRP A 113 -27.46 -5.02 26.52
C TRP A 113 -27.70 -4.10 25.32
N GLY A 114 -27.93 -2.81 25.56
CA GLY A 114 -28.20 -1.85 24.48
C GLY A 114 -27.05 -1.69 23.49
N GLN A 115 -25.80 -1.76 23.97
CA GLN A 115 -24.62 -1.76 23.12
C GLN A 115 -24.52 -3.03 22.28
N LEU A 116 -24.76 -4.20 22.90
CA LEU A 116 -24.71 -5.47 22.19
C LEU A 116 -25.78 -5.54 21.09
N THR A 117 -27.03 -5.16 21.39
CA THR A 117 -28.11 -5.16 20.40
C THR A 117 -27.83 -4.18 19.27
N THR A 118 -27.38 -2.96 19.58
CA THR A 118 -26.98 -1.97 18.56
C THR A 118 -25.84 -2.46 17.68
N PHE A 119 -24.88 -3.19 18.25
CA PHE A 119 -23.76 -3.75 17.51
C PHE A 119 -24.22 -4.89 16.59
N MET A 120 -25.07 -5.81 17.08
CA MET A 120 -25.57 -6.95 16.30
C MET A 120 -26.45 -6.54 15.11
N GLN A 121 -27.20 -5.44 15.21
CA GLN A 121 -28.09 -4.96 14.12
C GLN A 121 -27.36 -4.65 12.81
N LYS A 122 -26.06 -4.34 12.85
CA LYS A 122 -25.25 -3.96 11.68
C LYS A 122 -24.38 -5.09 11.12
N ILE A 123 -24.50 -6.28 11.68
CA ILE A 123 -23.75 -7.46 11.26
C ILE A 123 -24.55 -8.22 10.23
N GLU A 124 -23.96 -8.46 9.06
CA GLU A 124 -24.59 -9.18 7.93
C GLU A 124 -24.17 -10.66 7.90
N SER A 125 -22.96 -10.98 8.36
CA SER A 125 -22.43 -12.34 8.31
C SER A 125 -21.64 -12.74 9.57
N VAL A 126 -21.50 -14.05 9.78
CA VAL A 126 -20.66 -14.63 10.83
C VAL A 126 -19.20 -14.20 10.69
N GLU A 127 -18.72 -14.04 9.46
CA GLU A 127 -17.35 -13.61 9.20
C GLU A 127 -17.13 -12.13 9.55
N THR A 128 -18.12 -11.29 9.28
CA THR A 128 -18.17 -9.88 9.70
C THR A 128 -18.13 -9.79 11.24
N LEU A 129 -18.97 -10.56 11.93
CA LEU A 129 -18.98 -10.64 13.40
C LEU A 129 -17.59 -11.01 13.94
N ARG A 130 -16.99 -12.06 13.40
CA ARG A 130 -15.69 -12.55 13.85
C ARG A 130 -14.59 -11.51 13.65
N THR A 131 -14.56 -10.88 12.48
CA THR A 131 -13.56 -9.85 12.15
C THR A 131 -13.70 -8.65 13.09
N LEU A 132 -14.91 -8.11 13.23
CA LEU A 132 -15.15 -6.95 14.10
C LEU A 132 -14.86 -7.28 15.57
N THR A 133 -15.23 -8.48 16.04
CA THR A 133 -14.95 -8.93 17.40
C THR A 133 -13.45 -9.02 17.66
N HIS A 134 -12.71 -9.65 16.75
CA HIS A 134 -11.25 -9.75 16.86
C HIS A 134 -10.58 -8.37 16.99
N HIS A 135 -10.96 -7.41 16.16
CA HIS A 135 -10.41 -6.05 16.23
C HIS A 135 -10.89 -5.28 17.46
N ALA A 136 -12.15 -5.42 17.87
CA ALA A 136 -12.69 -4.77 19.06
C ALA A 136 -12.03 -5.31 20.35
N MET A 137 -11.67 -6.60 20.38
CA MET A 137 -11.06 -7.24 21.55
C MET A 137 -9.53 -7.04 21.64
N ARG A 138 -8.88 -6.54 20.58
CA ARG A 138 -7.42 -6.36 20.53
C ARG A 138 -6.88 -5.37 21.57
N SER A 139 -7.62 -4.32 21.90
CA SER A 139 -7.24 -3.37 22.94
C SER A 139 -8.44 -2.69 23.61
N GLU A 140 -8.19 -1.98 24.71
CA GLU A 140 -9.24 -1.23 25.40
C GLU A 140 -9.79 -0.08 24.56
N GLU A 141 -8.92 0.64 23.85
CA GLU A 141 -9.29 1.78 23.01
C GLU A 141 -9.97 1.40 21.69
N MET A 142 -9.70 0.19 21.17
CA MET A 142 -10.25 -0.24 19.89
C MET A 142 -11.75 -0.54 19.96
N LEU A 143 -12.25 -1.01 21.11
CA LEU A 143 -13.67 -1.30 21.28
C LEU A 143 -14.56 -0.06 21.03
N PRO A 144 -14.34 1.10 21.68
CA PRO A 144 -15.08 2.33 21.38
C PRO A 144 -14.95 2.80 19.93
N ARG A 145 -13.76 2.65 19.33
CA ARG A 145 -13.52 3.05 17.93
C ARG A 145 -14.33 2.18 16.99
N VAL A 146 -14.25 0.85 17.09
CA VAL A 146 -15.00 -0.09 16.25
C VAL A 146 -16.51 0.11 16.45
N PHE A 147 -16.97 0.25 17.69
CA PHE A 147 -18.39 0.51 17.98
C PHE A 147 -18.89 1.81 17.34
N SER A 148 -18.17 2.92 17.53
CA SER A 148 -18.54 4.20 16.93
C SER A 148 -18.49 4.16 15.40
N SER A 149 -17.51 3.46 14.84
CA SER A 149 -17.38 3.28 13.40
C SER A 149 -18.55 2.50 12.84
N LEU A 150 -18.94 1.40 13.50
CA LEU A 150 -20.07 0.58 13.09
C LEU A 150 -21.38 1.37 13.14
N ARG A 151 -21.52 2.29 14.10
CA ARG A 151 -22.72 3.13 14.22
C ARG A 151 -22.85 4.15 13.08
N PHE A 152 -21.73 4.68 12.60
CA PHE A 152 -21.68 5.65 11.51
C PHE A 152 -21.58 5.00 10.12
N ALA A 153 -21.03 3.79 10.05
CA ALA A 153 -20.94 3.02 8.82
C ALA A 153 -22.33 2.60 8.32
N GLU A 154 -22.44 2.47 7.00
CA GLU A 154 -23.67 1.97 6.37
C GLU A 154 -23.87 0.48 6.68
N SER A 155 -22.82 -0.30 6.44
CA SER A 155 -22.74 -1.74 6.65
C SER A 155 -21.55 -2.12 7.54
N GLY A 156 -21.76 -3.13 8.40
CA GLY A 156 -20.66 -3.72 9.16
C GLY A 156 -19.68 -4.49 8.28
N GLY A 157 -20.14 -5.01 7.14
CA GLY A 157 -19.31 -5.73 6.16
C GLY A 157 -18.16 -4.88 5.64
N LEU A 158 -18.43 -3.67 5.15
CA LEU A 158 -17.40 -2.77 4.60
C LEU A 158 -16.34 -2.39 5.65
N LEU A 159 -16.77 -2.21 6.90
CA LEU A 159 -15.86 -1.94 8.01
C LEU A 159 -14.97 -3.14 8.33
N ALA A 160 -15.55 -4.35 8.34
CA ALA A 160 -14.81 -5.59 8.56
C ALA A 160 -13.78 -5.83 7.45
N ASP A 161 -14.17 -5.62 6.19
CA ASP A 161 -13.27 -5.76 5.05
C ASP A 161 -12.09 -4.79 5.11
N TYR A 162 -12.36 -3.54 5.48
CA TYR A 162 -11.31 -2.54 5.62
C TYR A 162 -10.31 -2.89 6.73
N LEU A 163 -10.81 -3.28 7.91
CA LEU A 163 -9.98 -3.71 9.04
C LEU A 163 -9.13 -4.94 8.72
N ARG A 164 -9.67 -5.86 7.91
CA ARG A 164 -8.97 -7.05 7.45
C ARG A 164 -7.85 -6.73 6.46
N ARG A 165 -8.10 -5.81 5.52
CA ARG A 165 -7.13 -5.41 4.48
C ARG A 165 -6.01 -4.55 5.04
N PHE A 166 -6.30 -3.69 6.02
CA PHE A 166 -5.35 -2.70 6.53
C PHE A 166 -5.23 -2.71 8.07
N PRO A 167 -4.77 -3.81 8.69
CA PRO A 167 -4.79 -3.95 10.16
C PRO A 167 -3.95 -2.90 10.90
N GLU A 168 -2.87 -2.41 10.27
CA GLU A 168 -1.94 -1.45 10.89
C GLU A 168 -2.39 0.01 10.75
N THR A 169 -2.94 0.41 9.58
CA THR A 169 -3.35 1.81 9.35
C THR A 169 -4.80 2.07 9.75
N ALA A 170 -5.66 1.03 9.72
CA ALA A 170 -7.09 1.19 9.96
C ALA A 170 -7.46 1.90 11.26
N PRO A 171 -6.81 1.67 12.43
CA PRO A 171 -7.14 2.40 13.65
C PRO A 171 -7.02 3.92 13.53
N ARG A 172 -6.03 4.41 12.76
CA ARG A 172 -5.79 5.83 12.52
C ARG A 172 -6.75 6.37 11.46
N ASP A 173 -6.94 5.63 10.39
CA ASP A 173 -7.80 6.03 9.26
C ASP A 173 -9.27 6.16 9.70
N ILE A 174 -9.74 5.17 10.46
CA ILE A 174 -11.08 5.16 11.03
C ILE A 174 -11.28 6.32 12.00
N GLN A 175 -10.30 6.59 12.87
CA GLN A 175 -10.36 7.72 13.80
C GLN A 175 -10.44 9.05 13.04
N LEU A 176 -9.66 9.20 11.97
CA LEU A 176 -9.71 10.37 11.10
C LEU A 176 -11.07 10.49 10.41
N GLY A 177 -11.65 9.39 9.97
CA GLY A 177 -13.02 9.35 9.43
C GLY A 177 -14.04 9.84 10.45
N ILE A 178 -14.03 9.29 11.67
CA ILE A 178 -14.95 9.67 12.75
C ILE A 178 -14.82 11.17 13.09
N VAL A 179 -13.61 11.69 13.22
CA VAL A 179 -13.36 13.11 13.56
C VAL A 179 -13.86 14.05 12.46
N ASN A 180 -13.79 13.65 11.19
CA ASN A 180 -14.28 14.44 10.07
C ASN A 180 -15.77 14.22 9.75
N GLY A 181 -16.44 13.32 10.48
CA GLY A 181 -17.87 13.06 10.39
C GLY A 181 -18.25 11.80 9.59
N GLN A 182 -19.56 11.49 9.62
CA GLN A 182 -20.11 10.24 9.08
C GLN A 182 -19.80 10.03 7.59
N GLU A 183 -19.92 11.07 6.76
CA GLU A 183 -19.66 10.97 5.32
C GLU A 183 -18.18 10.72 4.99
N ALA A 184 -17.26 11.22 5.81
CA ALA A 184 -15.84 10.96 5.63
C ALA A 184 -15.52 9.48 5.90
N LEU A 185 -16.10 8.91 6.96
CA LEU A 185 -15.98 7.47 7.24
C LEU A 185 -16.63 6.63 6.14
N ARG A 186 -17.82 7.02 5.68
CA ARG A 186 -18.51 6.34 4.57
C ARG A 186 -17.67 6.34 3.30
N HIS A 187 -17.08 7.48 2.94
CA HIS A 187 -16.21 7.58 1.77
C HIS A 187 -14.97 6.68 1.88
N LEU A 188 -14.35 6.64 3.06
CA LEU A 188 -13.21 5.75 3.35
C LEU A 188 -13.59 4.28 3.15
N LEU A 189 -14.71 3.85 3.76
CA LEU A 189 -15.17 2.46 3.71
C LEU A 189 -15.66 2.04 2.33
N GLN A 190 -16.19 2.97 1.52
CA GLN A 190 -16.56 2.69 0.13
C GLN A 190 -15.34 2.58 -0.79
N ARG A 191 -14.32 3.43 -0.59
CA ARG A 191 -13.10 3.41 -1.40
C ARG A 191 -12.19 2.22 -1.09
N GLN A 192 -12.19 1.74 0.15
CA GLN A 192 -11.33 0.64 0.59
C GLN A 192 -9.83 0.92 0.34
N GLU A 193 -9.41 2.17 0.55
CA GLU A 193 -8.03 2.64 0.36
C GLU A 193 -7.52 3.31 1.65
N PRO A 194 -6.24 3.09 2.04
CA PRO A 194 -5.66 3.67 3.24
C PRO A 194 -5.48 5.19 3.10
N VAL A 195 -5.63 5.92 4.21
CA VAL A 195 -5.46 7.38 4.20
C VAL A 195 -3.98 7.73 4.21
N PHE A 196 -3.48 8.28 3.11
CA PHE A 196 -2.13 8.80 3.06
C PHE A 196 -2.04 10.18 3.74
N VAL A 197 -1.26 10.25 4.81
CA VAL A 197 -0.94 11.49 5.52
C VAL A 197 0.53 11.80 5.35
N SER A 198 0.87 12.82 4.54
CA SER A 198 2.26 13.25 4.39
C SER A 198 2.68 14.19 5.53
N SER A 199 3.86 13.93 6.10
CA SER A 199 4.49 14.79 7.11
C SER A 199 4.75 16.20 6.58
N THR A 200 5.07 16.32 5.29
CA THR A 200 5.26 17.61 4.61
C THR A 200 3.98 18.44 4.57
N ARG A 201 2.81 17.81 4.41
CA ARG A 201 1.52 18.49 4.45
C ARG A 201 1.18 18.98 5.85
N GLU A 202 1.45 18.17 6.88
CA GLU A 202 1.26 18.59 8.28
C GLU A 202 2.16 19.79 8.62
N TRP A 203 3.42 19.77 8.18
CA TRP A 203 4.36 20.87 8.34
C TRP A 203 3.93 22.15 7.60
N LEU A 204 3.47 22.04 6.34
CA LEU A 204 2.96 23.18 5.58
C LEU A 204 1.73 23.81 6.24
N ARG A 205 0.82 22.96 6.75
CA ARG A 205 -0.41 23.40 7.42
C ARG A 205 -0.12 24.09 8.74
N SER A 206 0.87 23.62 9.52
CA SER A 206 1.24 24.25 10.79
C SER A 206 1.80 25.67 10.61
N HIS A 207 2.46 25.95 9.47
CA HIS A 207 2.98 27.27 9.12
C HIS A 207 1.93 28.19 8.47
N GLY A 208 0.67 27.75 8.36
CA GLY A 208 -0.42 28.53 7.77
C GLY A 208 -0.32 28.72 6.25
N LEU A 209 0.69 28.15 5.61
CA LEU A 209 0.86 28.18 4.16
C LEU A 209 -0.18 27.24 3.52
N PHE A 210 -0.94 27.75 2.54
CA PHE A 210 -1.94 27.01 1.75
C PHE A 210 -3.26 26.58 2.43
N ASN A 211 -3.66 27.14 3.57
CA ASN A 211 -4.93 26.76 4.22
C ASN A 211 -6.17 26.94 3.31
N THR A 212 -6.33 28.07 2.65
CA THR A 212 -7.46 28.38 1.74
C THR A 212 -7.37 27.71 0.37
N PRO A 213 -6.25 27.77 -0.39
CA PRO A 213 -6.16 27.11 -1.68
C PRO A 213 -6.16 25.58 -1.58
N SER A 214 -5.74 24.99 -0.45
CA SER A 214 -5.72 23.52 -0.30
C SER A 214 -7.09 22.87 -0.43
N ALA A 215 -8.16 23.52 0.07
CA ALA A 215 -9.52 22.98 -0.04
C ALA A 215 -10.02 23.00 -1.49
N GLN A 216 -9.71 24.06 -2.25
CA GLN A 216 -10.06 24.18 -3.66
C GLN A 216 -9.26 23.20 -4.52
N LEU A 217 -7.95 23.07 -4.25
CA LEU A 217 -7.10 22.08 -4.90
C LEU A 217 -7.55 20.65 -4.60
N CYS A 218 -7.97 20.36 -3.35
CA CYS A 218 -8.51 19.05 -2.99
C CYS A 218 -9.78 18.72 -3.78
N LYS A 219 -10.71 19.69 -3.92
CA LYS A 219 -11.91 19.52 -4.76
C LYS A 219 -11.55 19.29 -6.24
N LEU A 220 -10.54 19.98 -6.76
CA LEU A 220 -10.05 19.78 -8.13
C LEU A 220 -9.48 18.37 -8.29
N THR A 221 -8.66 17.90 -7.35
CA THR A 221 -8.08 16.55 -7.36
C THR A 221 -9.15 15.47 -7.29
N LEU A 222 -10.21 15.67 -6.51
CA LEU A 222 -11.33 14.74 -6.41
C LEU A 222 -12.16 14.68 -7.71
N ARG A 223 -12.31 15.82 -8.42
CA ARG A 223 -13.12 15.90 -9.65
C ARG A 223 -12.35 15.46 -10.90
N MET A 224 -11.07 15.80 -10.99
CA MET A 224 -10.22 15.55 -12.17
C MET A 224 -8.83 15.04 -11.73
N PRO A 225 -8.72 13.77 -11.31
CA PRO A 225 -7.49 13.22 -10.76
C PRO A 225 -6.32 13.26 -11.76
N MET A 226 -6.57 12.93 -13.04
CA MET A 226 -5.53 12.96 -14.07
C MET A 226 -4.99 14.36 -14.33
N PHE A 227 -5.86 15.39 -14.26
CA PHE A 227 -5.45 16.78 -14.46
C PHE A 227 -4.61 17.27 -13.28
N ALA A 228 -4.98 16.91 -12.06
CA ALA A 228 -4.19 17.22 -10.87
C ALA A 228 -2.80 16.56 -10.91
N LEU A 229 -2.72 15.31 -11.36
CA LEU A 229 -1.44 14.62 -11.58
C LEU A 229 -0.60 15.30 -12.66
N LEU A 230 -1.20 15.70 -13.79
CA LEU A 230 -0.50 16.42 -14.85
C LEU A 230 0.06 17.75 -14.35
N ILE A 231 -0.73 18.53 -13.61
CA ILE A 231 -0.27 19.78 -12.99
C ILE A 231 0.88 19.52 -12.01
N LYS A 232 0.78 18.48 -11.17
CA LYS A 232 1.84 18.10 -10.23
C LYS A 232 3.17 17.86 -10.96
N TYR A 233 3.17 17.07 -12.03
CA TYR A 233 4.41 16.78 -12.77
C TYR A 233 4.91 17.97 -13.59
N LEU A 234 4.01 18.81 -14.15
CA LEU A 234 4.41 20.05 -14.80
C LEU A 234 5.08 21.01 -13.81
N LEU A 235 4.53 21.17 -12.60
CA LEU A 235 5.14 22.00 -11.56
C LEU A 235 6.54 21.49 -11.17
N TYR A 236 6.73 20.17 -11.07
CA TYR A 236 8.06 19.60 -10.86
C TYR A 236 9.01 19.85 -12.04
N LEU A 237 8.52 19.72 -13.29
CA LEU A 237 9.32 19.98 -14.48
C LEU A 237 9.77 21.44 -14.53
N PHE A 238 8.84 22.39 -14.36
CA PHE A 238 9.13 23.82 -14.35
C PHE A 238 10.03 24.20 -13.18
N GLY A 239 9.74 23.71 -11.97
CA GLY A 239 10.57 23.96 -10.79
C GLY A 239 12.01 23.47 -10.98
N SER A 240 12.18 22.26 -11.50
CA SER A 240 13.48 21.70 -11.88
C SER A 240 14.20 22.58 -12.90
N PHE A 241 13.49 22.96 -13.97
CA PHE A 241 14.03 23.79 -15.04
C PHE A 241 14.51 25.15 -14.50
N PHE A 242 13.73 25.80 -13.64
CA PHE A 242 14.13 27.07 -13.02
C PHE A 242 15.33 26.93 -12.09
N ILE A 243 15.39 25.87 -11.28
CA ILE A 243 16.54 25.61 -10.39
C ILE A 243 17.80 25.37 -11.21
N LEU A 244 17.74 24.54 -12.26
CA LEU A 244 18.88 24.28 -13.14
C LEU A 244 19.36 25.55 -13.85
N ARG A 245 18.43 26.38 -14.33
CA ARG A 245 18.75 27.67 -14.95
C ARG A 245 19.37 28.65 -13.96
N PHE A 246 18.92 28.64 -12.71
CA PHE A 246 19.48 29.45 -11.64
C PHE A 246 20.90 28.99 -11.28
N LEU A 247 21.10 27.69 -11.08
CA LEU A 247 22.42 27.09 -10.82
C LEU A 247 23.41 27.34 -11.97
N HIS A 248 22.92 27.36 -13.21
CA HIS A 248 23.75 27.68 -14.36
C HIS A 248 24.23 29.13 -14.34
N GLN A 249 23.36 30.08 -13.95
CA GLN A 249 23.72 31.49 -13.81
C GLN A 249 24.68 31.77 -12.64
N LEU A 250 24.66 30.93 -11.61
CA LEU A 250 25.57 31.01 -10.47
C LEU A 250 26.99 30.51 -10.78
N LYS A 251 27.18 29.76 -11.87
CA LYS A 251 28.48 29.20 -12.20
C LYS A 251 29.37 30.33 -12.77
N PRO A 252 30.49 30.69 -12.12
CA PRO A 252 31.38 31.70 -12.66
C PRO A 252 31.87 31.25 -14.03
N GLU A 253 31.69 32.11 -15.01
CA GLU A 253 32.16 31.90 -16.37
C GLU A 253 33.69 31.93 -16.32
N PRO A 254 34.41 30.85 -16.70
CA PRO A 254 35.86 30.85 -16.68
C PRO A 254 36.37 31.88 -17.70
N GLU A 255 37.10 32.89 -17.22
CA GLU A 255 37.60 34.04 -18.01
C GLU A 255 38.52 33.65 -19.18
N ASP A 256 39.03 32.41 -19.26
CA ASP A 256 40.15 32.07 -20.16
C ASP A 256 39.81 31.17 -21.36
N ALA A 257 38.56 30.80 -21.61
CA ALA A 257 38.23 30.11 -22.87
C ALA A 257 36.77 30.28 -23.27
N SER A 258 36.54 30.66 -24.53
CA SER A 258 35.32 30.40 -25.32
C SER A 258 34.17 31.42 -25.38
N GLY A 259 34.47 32.72 -25.43
CA GLY A 259 33.54 33.69 -26.03
C GLY A 259 33.29 33.48 -27.54
N GLN A 260 34.07 32.61 -28.21
CA GLN A 260 33.97 32.31 -29.65
C GLN A 260 33.61 30.86 -30.00
N MET A 261 33.46 29.95 -29.02
CA MET A 261 33.24 28.51 -29.29
C MET A 261 31.92 27.96 -28.74
N GLN A 262 30.98 28.83 -28.35
CA GLN A 262 29.66 28.42 -27.88
C GLN A 262 28.62 28.69 -28.97
N VAL A 263 28.03 27.61 -29.50
CA VAL A 263 27.00 27.72 -30.52
C VAL A 263 25.65 27.98 -29.85
N ASP A 264 25.02 29.10 -30.21
CA ASP A 264 23.68 29.46 -29.74
C ASP A 264 22.64 28.36 -30.03
N GLY A 265 21.84 28.04 -29.02
CA GLY A 265 20.75 27.03 -29.05
C GLY A 265 21.12 25.64 -28.48
N ILE A 266 22.40 25.25 -28.49
CA ILE A 266 22.84 23.95 -27.95
C ILE A 266 22.78 23.94 -26.41
N GLY A 267 23.06 25.08 -25.78
CA GLY A 267 22.93 25.26 -24.33
C GLY A 267 21.50 25.05 -23.82
N PHE A 268 20.50 25.54 -24.55
CA PHE A 268 19.09 25.38 -24.21
C PHE A 268 18.65 23.90 -24.27
N LEU A 269 19.06 23.17 -25.31
CA LEU A 269 18.75 21.75 -25.44
C LEU A 269 19.40 20.91 -24.34
N ARG A 270 20.65 21.21 -23.96
CA ARG A 270 21.34 20.59 -22.84
C ARG A 270 20.61 20.83 -21.51
N GLN A 271 20.15 22.06 -21.27
CA GLN A 271 19.40 22.41 -20.06
C GLN A 271 18.05 21.68 -19.98
N GLN A 272 17.35 21.50 -21.10
CA GLN A 272 16.11 20.72 -21.12
C GLN A 272 16.32 19.24 -20.79
N ILE A 273 17.38 18.63 -21.32
CA ILE A 273 17.70 17.22 -21.02
C ILE A 273 18.08 17.06 -19.55
N LEU A 274 18.85 17.99 -18.98
CA LEU A 274 19.17 17.98 -17.54
C LEU A 274 17.94 18.16 -16.66
N ALA A 275 16.99 19.02 -17.06
CA ALA A 275 15.72 19.19 -16.36
C ALA A 275 14.85 17.93 -16.41
N LEU A 276 14.85 17.23 -17.55
CA LEU A 276 14.17 15.94 -17.69
C LEU A 276 14.78 14.87 -16.76
N ILE A 277 16.11 14.79 -16.69
CA ILE A 277 16.80 13.85 -15.77
C ILE A 277 16.42 14.16 -14.32
N PHE A 278 16.46 15.43 -13.93
CA PHE A 278 16.12 15.82 -12.56
C PHE A 278 14.63 15.58 -12.26
N LEU A 279 13.72 15.81 -13.21
CA LEU A 279 12.31 15.46 -13.05
C LEU A 279 12.15 13.95 -12.79
N VAL A 280 12.79 13.11 -13.61
CA VAL A 280 12.74 11.66 -13.43
C VAL A 280 13.25 11.26 -12.05
N PHE A 281 14.34 11.89 -11.58
CA PHE A 281 14.86 11.68 -10.24
C PHE A 281 13.87 12.09 -9.14
N VAL A 282 13.26 13.26 -9.25
CA VAL A 282 12.24 13.75 -8.30
C VAL A 282 11.00 12.85 -8.26
N ILE A 283 10.57 12.31 -9.41
CA ILE A 283 9.45 11.37 -9.46
C ILE A 283 9.78 10.09 -8.68
N VAL A 284 10.97 9.53 -8.91
CA VAL A 284 11.40 8.28 -8.26
C VAL A 284 11.57 8.45 -6.76
N LEU A 285 12.18 9.54 -6.31
CA LEU A 285 12.33 9.81 -4.87
C LEU A 285 11.04 10.29 -4.22
N GLY A 286 10.17 10.97 -4.97
CA GLY A 286 8.96 11.61 -4.46
C GLY A 286 7.77 10.68 -4.32
N GLU A 287 7.78 9.51 -4.96
CA GLU A 287 6.67 8.55 -4.91
C GLU A 287 7.09 7.24 -4.22
N PRO A 288 7.15 7.22 -2.87
CA PRO A 288 7.47 6.02 -2.10
C PRO A 288 6.44 4.91 -2.30
N PHE A 289 5.22 5.24 -2.74
CA PHE A 289 4.16 4.27 -3.00
C PHE A 289 4.44 3.37 -4.22
N LEU A 290 5.24 3.82 -5.19
CA LEU A 290 5.69 2.94 -6.27
C LEU A 290 6.75 1.93 -5.81
N ALA A 291 7.45 2.23 -4.71
CA ALA A 291 8.47 1.38 -4.10
C ALA A 291 7.91 0.49 -2.97
N GLN A 292 6.69 0.73 -2.51
CA GLN A 292 6.01 -0.11 -1.55
C GLN A 292 5.23 -1.16 -2.32
N ASP A 293 5.66 -2.42 -2.21
CA ASP A 293 4.80 -3.53 -2.60
C ASP A 293 3.44 -3.31 -1.94
N SER A 294 2.39 -3.23 -2.76
CA SER A 294 1.04 -3.45 -2.25
C SER A 294 1.02 -4.90 -1.79
N LYS A 295 1.50 -5.15 -0.57
CA LYS A 295 1.23 -6.37 0.16
C LYS A 295 -0.28 -6.37 0.35
N LYS A 296 -1.01 -6.86 -0.65
CA LYS A 296 -2.21 -7.64 -0.42
C LYS A 296 -1.73 -8.77 0.46
N VAL A 297 -1.72 -8.52 1.77
CA VAL A 297 -1.56 -9.58 2.74
C VAL A 297 -2.83 -10.38 2.57
N GLU A 298 -2.76 -11.38 1.69
CA GLU A 298 -3.72 -12.46 1.63
C GLU A 298 -3.53 -13.23 2.93
N ASN A 299 -4.14 -12.67 3.99
CA ASN A 299 -4.27 -13.32 5.27
C ASN A 299 -5.28 -14.45 5.08
N THR A 300 -4.83 -15.55 4.48
CA THR A 300 -5.43 -16.85 4.81
C THR A 300 -5.39 -16.96 6.34
N PRO A 301 -6.52 -17.19 7.01
CA PRO A 301 -6.56 -17.27 8.47
C PRO A 301 -5.83 -18.52 8.93
N SER A 302 -4.50 -18.42 9.11
CA SER A 302 -3.70 -19.46 9.72
C SER A 302 -3.95 -19.43 11.21
N TRP A 303 -4.67 -20.43 11.71
CA TRP A 303 -4.72 -20.74 13.14
C TRP A 303 -3.30 -21.02 13.62
N ARG A 304 -2.66 -20.06 14.28
CA ARG A 304 -1.36 -20.27 14.93
C ARG A 304 -1.58 -20.57 16.41
N PHE A 305 -1.61 -21.86 16.73
CA PHE A 305 -1.26 -22.30 18.08
C PHE A 305 0.26 -22.24 18.23
N PRO A 306 0.80 -21.82 19.39
CA PRO A 306 2.23 -21.86 19.63
C PRO A 306 2.64 -23.31 19.90
N VAL A 307 3.03 -24.02 18.84
CA VAL A 307 3.80 -25.26 18.93
C VAL A 307 5.05 -25.09 18.07
N MET A 308 6.18 -25.48 18.65
CA MET A 308 7.55 -25.32 18.17
C MET A 308 7.79 -25.81 16.73
N GLN A 309 8.69 -25.06 16.08
CA GLN A 309 9.62 -25.47 15.01
C GLN A 309 9.03 -26.04 13.71
N SER A 310 8.95 -25.16 12.71
CA SER A 310 9.59 -25.37 11.40
C SER A 310 9.49 -24.10 10.57
N ALA A 311 10.55 -23.30 10.60
CA ALA A 311 10.68 -22.10 9.78
C ALA A 311 12.10 -22.07 9.21
N VAL A 312 12.44 -23.01 8.31
CA VAL A 312 13.71 -22.95 7.56
C VAL A 312 13.60 -23.43 6.10
N THR A 313 12.51 -24.05 5.64
CA THR A 313 12.50 -24.65 4.28
C THR A 313 11.86 -23.83 3.16
N ASP A 314 11.18 -22.72 3.43
CA ASP A 314 10.52 -21.92 2.36
C ASP A 314 11.41 -20.82 1.75
N ASP A 315 12.58 -20.52 2.37
CA ASP A 315 13.39 -19.36 1.99
C ASP A 315 14.37 -19.61 0.82
N VAL A 316 14.49 -20.87 0.34
CA VAL A 316 15.46 -21.22 -0.72
C VAL A 316 14.79 -21.35 -2.10
N GLU A 317 13.51 -21.71 -2.17
CA GLU A 317 12.81 -21.87 -3.46
C GLU A 317 12.25 -20.54 -4.00
N SER A 318 12.01 -19.55 -3.13
CA SER A 318 11.54 -18.20 -3.53
C SER A 318 12.61 -17.30 -4.16
N ILE A 319 13.88 -17.72 -4.16
CA ILE A 319 14.98 -16.94 -4.74
C ILE A 319 15.01 -17.06 -6.27
N MET A 320 14.42 -18.13 -6.84
CA MET A 320 14.39 -18.37 -8.29
C MET A 320 13.07 -18.03 -8.98
N GLU A 321 11.95 -17.92 -8.27
CA GLU A 321 10.72 -17.34 -8.84
C GLU A 321 10.79 -15.81 -8.80
N THR A 322 11.51 -15.24 -9.76
CA THR A 322 11.52 -13.79 -10.00
C THR A 322 10.18 -13.39 -10.60
N LYS A 323 9.13 -13.28 -9.77
CA LYS A 323 7.94 -12.52 -10.16
C LYS A 323 8.42 -11.13 -10.54
N ILE A 324 8.09 -10.69 -11.76
CA ILE A 324 8.36 -9.32 -12.20
C ILE A 324 7.52 -8.41 -11.29
N THR A 325 8.14 -7.95 -10.21
CA THR A 325 7.52 -7.04 -9.26
C THR A 325 7.40 -5.67 -9.90
N GLN A 326 6.37 -4.92 -9.54
CA GLN A 326 6.15 -3.55 -10.01
C GLN A 326 7.39 -2.66 -9.81
N ILE A 327 8.13 -2.87 -8.71
CA ILE A 327 9.39 -2.20 -8.40
C ILE A 327 10.48 -2.50 -9.45
N THR A 328 10.56 -3.74 -9.94
CA THR A 328 11.54 -4.15 -10.96
C THR A 328 11.23 -3.51 -12.31
N ILE A 329 9.95 -3.45 -12.72
CA ILE A 329 9.54 -2.74 -13.94
C ILE A 329 9.87 -1.26 -13.84
N LEU A 330 9.55 -0.64 -12.70
CA LEU A 330 9.84 0.77 -12.46
C LEU A 330 11.33 1.08 -12.55
N ALA A 331 12.17 0.27 -11.88
CA ALA A 331 13.62 0.42 -11.93
C ALA A 331 14.14 0.27 -13.36
N LEU A 332 13.61 -0.67 -14.14
CA LEU A 332 13.99 -0.87 -15.54
C LEU A 332 13.63 0.35 -16.40
N VAL A 333 12.41 0.88 -16.27
CA VAL A 333 11.97 2.10 -16.99
C VAL A 333 12.83 3.30 -16.59
N LEU A 334 13.15 3.44 -15.30
CA LEU A 334 14.03 4.50 -14.80
C LEU A 334 15.41 4.43 -15.44
N PHE A 335 16.08 3.27 -15.37
CA PHE A 335 17.41 3.11 -15.96
C PHE A 335 17.39 3.36 -17.46
N PHE A 336 16.35 2.90 -18.16
CA PHE A 336 16.18 3.19 -19.58
C PHE A 336 16.08 4.69 -19.86
N LEU A 337 15.24 5.44 -19.13
CA LEU A 337 15.07 6.88 -19.33
C LEU A 337 16.36 7.67 -19.06
N VAL A 338 17.08 7.34 -17.99
CA VAL A 338 18.35 8.00 -17.68
C VAL A 338 19.39 7.72 -18.77
N GLN A 339 19.48 6.48 -19.28
CA GLN A 339 20.39 6.12 -20.36
C GLN A 339 20.04 6.84 -21.68
N VAL A 340 18.75 6.98 -22.02
CA VAL A 340 18.30 7.79 -23.17
C VAL A 340 18.73 9.25 -23.01
N CYS A 341 18.64 9.81 -21.81
CA CYS A 341 19.06 11.19 -21.56
C CYS A 341 20.57 11.36 -21.70
N ILE A 342 21.39 10.44 -21.16
CA ILE A 342 22.85 10.46 -21.34
C ILE A 342 23.22 10.34 -22.81
N TYR A 343 22.57 9.43 -23.54
CA TYR A 343 22.75 9.28 -24.97
C TYR A 343 22.44 10.59 -25.72
N ALA A 344 21.33 11.25 -25.38
CA ALA A 344 20.97 12.54 -25.95
C ALA A 344 22.02 13.63 -25.63
N LEU A 345 22.53 13.71 -24.40
CA LEU A 345 23.61 14.63 -24.03
C LEU A 345 24.88 14.41 -24.87
N CYS A 346 25.25 13.14 -25.10
CA CYS A 346 26.38 12.79 -25.95
C CYS A 346 26.19 13.23 -27.41
N LEU A 347 24.97 13.06 -27.96
CA LEU A 347 24.65 13.54 -29.32
C LEU A 347 24.68 15.07 -29.42
N VAL A 348 24.20 15.77 -28.40
CA VAL A 348 24.25 17.24 -28.34
C VAL A 348 25.70 17.71 -28.34
N LYS A 349 26.56 17.09 -27.52
CA LYS A 349 28.00 17.39 -27.49
C LYS A 349 28.72 17.06 -28.78
N LEU A 350 28.38 15.95 -29.43
CA LEU A 350 28.93 15.62 -30.75
C LEU A 350 28.53 16.65 -31.82
N LYS A 351 27.27 17.13 -31.78
CA LYS A 351 26.80 18.20 -32.67
C LYS A 351 27.49 19.54 -32.40
N GLU A 352 27.78 19.84 -31.14
CA GLU A 352 28.55 21.02 -30.74
C GLU A 352 29.95 21.00 -31.37
N ILE A 353 30.70 19.90 -31.20
CA ILE A 353 32.03 19.72 -31.80
C ILE A 353 31.97 19.79 -33.34
N LYS A 354 30.91 19.25 -33.95
CA LYS A 354 30.72 19.30 -35.41
C LYS A 354 30.51 20.72 -35.95
N LYS A 355 29.80 21.56 -35.18
CA LYS A 355 29.43 22.92 -35.60
C LYS A 355 30.47 23.99 -35.24
N GLN A 356 31.51 23.64 -34.50
CA GLN A 356 32.65 24.54 -34.24
C GLN A 356 33.46 24.79 -35.53
N ASP A 357 33.80 26.04 -35.80
CA ASP A 357 34.67 26.45 -36.92
C ASP A 357 36.15 26.30 -36.51
N ALA A 358 36.60 25.06 -36.41
CA ALA A 358 37.98 24.71 -36.04
C ALA A 358 38.61 23.73 -37.04
N HIS A 359 39.93 23.80 -37.19
CA HIS A 359 40.73 22.88 -38.00
C HIS A 359 40.47 21.41 -37.61
N SER A 360 40.52 20.52 -38.60
CA SER A 360 40.17 19.10 -38.44
C SER A 360 40.98 18.40 -37.36
N GLY A 361 42.25 18.79 -37.18
CA GLY A 361 43.11 18.31 -36.09
C GLY A 361 42.70 18.75 -34.68
N LEU A 362 42.13 19.95 -34.52
CA LEU A 362 41.63 20.42 -33.21
C LEU A 362 40.33 19.69 -32.84
N LYS A 363 39.46 19.44 -33.82
CA LYS A 363 38.22 18.66 -33.63
C LYS A 363 38.50 17.23 -33.19
N LEU A 364 39.57 16.62 -33.72
CA LEU A 364 40.03 15.30 -33.28
C LEU A 364 40.46 15.31 -31.81
N ARG A 365 41.25 16.29 -31.38
CA ARG A 365 41.68 16.42 -29.98
C ARG A 365 40.52 16.69 -29.02
N LEU A 366 39.54 17.50 -29.44
CA LEU A 366 38.31 17.74 -28.66
C LEU A 366 37.45 16.48 -28.54
N LEU A 367 37.37 15.68 -29.61
CA LEU A 367 36.66 14.41 -29.59
C LEU A 367 37.33 13.39 -28.65
N ASP A 368 38.67 13.34 -28.64
CA ASP A 368 39.44 12.49 -27.73
C ASP A 368 39.28 12.95 -26.27
N ASN A 369 39.20 14.26 -26.00
CA ASN A 369 38.98 14.79 -24.65
C ASN A 369 37.60 14.41 -24.07
N GLU A 370 36.58 14.28 -24.93
CA GLU A 370 35.22 13.93 -24.52
C GLU A 370 34.96 12.41 -24.53
N GLU A 371 35.98 11.57 -24.74
CA GLU A 371 35.83 10.11 -24.78
C GLU A 371 35.24 9.55 -23.48
N ASN A 372 35.68 10.07 -22.32
CA ASN A 372 35.13 9.71 -21.01
C ASN A 372 33.65 10.10 -20.86
N LEU A 373 33.23 11.20 -21.50
CA LEU A 373 31.82 11.59 -21.50
C LEU A 373 30.98 10.61 -22.34
N PHE A 374 31.50 10.18 -23.49
CA PHE A 374 30.83 9.18 -24.32
C PHE A 374 30.72 7.80 -23.64
N ASP A 375 31.61 7.49 -22.69
CA ASP A 375 31.55 6.29 -21.86
C ASP A 375 30.72 6.43 -20.57
N SER A 376 30.11 7.61 -20.33
CA SER A 376 29.32 7.87 -19.12
C SER A 376 28.11 6.94 -18.96
N GLY A 377 27.51 6.46 -20.07
CA GLY A 377 26.42 5.48 -20.01
C GLY A 377 26.87 4.14 -19.41
N LEU A 378 28.12 3.73 -19.65
CA LEU A 378 28.70 2.51 -19.09
C LEU A 378 28.99 2.66 -17.60
N TYR A 379 29.55 3.81 -17.20
CA TYR A 379 29.81 4.10 -15.78
C TYR A 379 28.52 4.16 -14.95
N LEU A 380 27.47 4.78 -15.49
CA LEU A 380 26.17 4.77 -14.83
C LEU A 380 25.59 3.34 -14.74
N GLY A 381 25.71 2.56 -15.82
CA GLY A 381 25.25 1.17 -15.85
C GLY A 381 25.89 0.33 -14.74
N LEU A 382 27.22 0.38 -14.62
CA LEU A 382 28.01 -0.30 -13.59
C LEU A 382 27.67 0.22 -12.18
N GLY A 383 27.57 1.53 -12.01
CA GLY A 383 27.17 2.14 -10.74
C GLY A 383 25.80 1.67 -10.27
N GLY A 384 24.84 1.54 -11.18
CA GLY A 384 23.51 1.00 -10.89
C GLY A 384 23.55 -0.45 -10.39
N THR A 385 24.39 -1.30 -10.98
CA THR A 385 24.58 -2.69 -10.54
C THR A 385 25.22 -2.76 -9.15
N VAL A 386 26.29 -2.00 -8.90
CA VAL A 386 26.94 -1.95 -7.58
C VAL A 386 25.96 -1.48 -6.52
N LEU A 387 25.21 -0.40 -6.79
CA LEU A 387 24.21 0.13 -5.86
C LEU A 387 23.10 -0.91 -5.57
N SER A 388 22.65 -1.64 -6.60
CA SER A 388 21.64 -2.69 -6.44
C SER A 388 22.16 -3.86 -5.61
N LEU A 389 23.42 -4.26 -5.77
CA LEU A 389 24.06 -5.31 -4.97
C LEU A 389 24.26 -4.87 -3.51
N VAL A 390 24.64 -3.60 -3.28
CA VAL A 390 24.76 -3.04 -1.93
C VAL A 390 23.39 -2.99 -1.24
N MET A 391 22.33 -2.55 -1.92
CA MET A 391 20.97 -2.56 -1.36
C MET A 391 20.48 -3.97 -1.02
N LEU A 392 20.82 -4.96 -1.86
CA LEU A 392 20.53 -6.37 -1.61
C LEU A 392 21.26 -6.86 -0.34
N ALA A 393 22.54 -6.52 -0.19
CA ALA A 393 23.36 -6.91 0.97
C ALA A 393 22.87 -6.27 2.28
N LEU A 394 22.34 -5.04 2.22
CA LEU A 394 21.80 -4.32 3.39
C LEU A 394 20.37 -4.76 3.77
N GLY A 395 19.71 -5.59 2.97
CA GLY A 395 18.34 -6.08 3.24
C GLY A 395 17.25 -4.99 3.20
N ILE A 396 17.56 -3.79 2.68
CA ILE A 396 16.67 -2.64 2.68
C ILE A 396 15.58 -2.78 1.60
N VAL A 397 15.92 -3.43 0.47
CA VAL A 397 15.02 -3.69 -0.65
C VAL A 397 15.37 -5.09 -1.20
N LYS A 398 14.41 -5.83 -1.75
CA LYS A 398 14.69 -6.96 -2.66
C LYS A 398 14.64 -6.43 -4.11
N PRO A 399 15.60 -5.62 -4.59
CA PRO A 399 15.61 -5.28 -6.00
C PRO A 399 15.84 -6.60 -6.73
N GLY A 400 14.91 -6.96 -7.63
CA GLY A 400 15.08 -8.14 -8.46
C GLY A 400 16.42 -8.04 -9.17
N LEU A 401 17.26 -9.07 -9.06
CA LEU A 401 18.58 -9.15 -9.74
C LEU A 401 18.51 -8.70 -11.20
N MET A 402 17.36 -8.91 -11.84
CA MET A 402 16.99 -8.40 -13.16
C MET A 402 17.21 -6.89 -13.37
N ALA A 403 16.89 -6.02 -12.40
CA ALA A 403 17.11 -4.57 -12.52
C ALA A 403 18.61 -4.22 -12.56
N ALA A 404 19.42 -4.92 -11.77
CA ALA A 404 20.87 -4.74 -11.74
C ALA A 404 21.52 -5.13 -13.07
N TYR A 405 21.10 -6.26 -13.65
CA TYR A 405 21.57 -6.72 -14.97
C TYR A 405 21.04 -5.85 -16.11
N SER A 406 19.81 -5.34 -16.00
CA SER A 406 19.23 -4.46 -17.02
C SER A 406 19.93 -3.10 -17.08
N SER A 407 20.40 -2.56 -15.95
CA SER A 407 21.15 -1.30 -15.88
C SER A 407 22.44 -1.33 -16.71
N THR A 408 23.24 -2.38 -16.54
CA THR A 408 24.48 -2.58 -17.32
C THR A 408 24.18 -2.88 -18.78
N LEU A 409 23.18 -3.71 -19.07
CA LEU A 409 22.78 -4.03 -20.44
C LEU A 409 22.42 -2.76 -21.22
N PHE A 410 21.58 -1.87 -20.64
CA PHE A 410 21.25 -0.61 -21.29
C PHE A 410 22.48 0.29 -21.48
N GLY A 411 23.35 0.41 -20.48
CA GLY A 411 24.58 1.19 -20.60
C GLY A 411 25.46 0.72 -21.77
N ILE A 412 25.65 -0.60 -21.90
CA ILE A 412 26.42 -1.19 -23.01
C ILE A 412 25.76 -0.91 -24.35
N ILE A 413 24.44 -1.13 -24.48
CA ILE A 413 23.71 -0.94 -25.73
C ILE A 413 23.77 0.53 -26.20
N PHE A 414 23.47 1.48 -25.32
CA PHE A 414 23.44 2.91 -25.68
C PHE A 414 24.83 3.46 -26.02
N VAL A 415 25.87 3.11 -25.25
CA VAL A 415 27.25 3.52 -25.56
C VAL A 415 27.74 2.89 -26.86
N SER A 416 27.46 1.61 -27.09
CA SER A 416 27.82 0.92 -28.34
C SER A 416 27.12 1.56 -29.54
N ALA A 417 25.82 1.83 -29.44
CA ALA A 417 25.06 2.51 -30.49
C ALA A 417 25.61 3.92 -30.77
N LEU A 418 25.97 4.69 -29.74
CA LEU A 418 26.59 6.01 -29.89
C LEU A 418 27.94 5.90 -30.62
N LYS A 419 28.83 5.03 -30.15
CA LYS A 419 30.18 4.89 -30.71
C LYS A 419 30.16 4.37 -32.15
N ILE A 420 29.34 3.36 -32.44
CA ILE A 420 29.27 2.73 -33.77
C ILE A 420 28.62 3.66 -34.80
N PHE A 421 27.44 4.22 -34.50
CA PHE A 421 26.66 4.95 -35.49
C PHE A 421 27.01 6.44 -35.60
N HIS A 422 27.54 7.06 -34.54
CA HIS A 422 27.75 8.51 -34.52
C HIS A 422 29.23 8.90 -34.40
N VAL A 423 29.94 8.38 -33.41
CA VAL A 423 31.34 8.80 -33.14
C VAL A 423 32.30 8.25 -34.19
N ARG A 424 32.24 6.95 -34.50
CA ARG A 424 33.15 6.29 -35.46
C ARG A 424 33.10 6.88 -36.88
N PRO A 425 31.93 7.09 -37.53
CA PRO A 425 31.90 7.67 -38.86
C PRO A 425 32.39 9.11 -38.86
N TYR A 426 32.11 9.87 -37.80
CA TYR A 426 32.59 11.25 -37.67
C TYR A 426 34.11 11.32 -37.49
N ARG A 427 34.68 10.49 -36.62
CA ARG A 427 36.14 10.37 -36.43
C ARG A 427 36.84 9.99 -37.74
N ARG A 428 36.28 9.03 -38.49
CA ARG A 428 36.83 8.62 -39.80
C ARG A 428 36.83 9.77 -40.80
N LYS A 429 35.75 10.56 -40.85
CA LYS A 429 35.65 11.73 -41.72
C LYS A 429 36.73 12.77 -41.39
N LEU A 430 36.90 13.10 -40.10
CA LEU A 430 37.91 14.07 -39.65
C LEU A 430 39.34 13.62 -39.90
N ILE A 431 39.64 12.31 -39.83
CA ILE A 431 40.98 11.78 -40.14
C ILE A 431 41.32 12.01 -41.61
N VAL A 432 40.39 11.70 -42.52
CA VAL A 432 40.58 11.92 -43.97
C VAL A 432 40.72 13.41 -44.27
N GLU A 433 39.87 14.26 -43.67
CA GLU A 433 39.96 15.72 -43.84
C GLU A 433 41.29 16.29 -43.32
N ASN A 434 41.80 15.80 -42.19
CA ASN A 434 43.09 16.21 -41.64
C ASN A 434 44.28 15.72 -42.50
N GLU A 435 44.21 14.52 -43.06
CA GLU A 435 45.22 14.04 -44.02
C GLU A 435 45.23 14.88 -45.31
N THR A 436 44.06 15.30 -45.81
CA THR A 436 43.97 16.21 -46.96
C THR A 436 44.35 17.66 -46.64
N GLU A 437 44.18 18.13 -45.41
CA GLU A 437 44.63 19.47 -44.97
C GLU A 437 46.15 19.55 -44.74
N ARG A 438 46.81 18.40 -44.51
CA ARG A 438 48.26 18.30 -44.28
C ARG A 438 49.07 18.02 -45.55
N ALA A 439 48.44 17.47 -46.59
CA ALA A 439 49.02 17.27 -47.92
C ALA A 439 48.94 18.56 -48.74
#